data_AF-A0A6M3X2H4-F1
#
_entry.id   AF-A0A6M3X2H4-F1
#
_cell.length_a   1.000
_cell.length_b   1.000
_cell.length_c   1.000
_cell.angle_alpha   90.00
_cell.angle_beta   90.00
_cell.angle_gamma   90.00
#
_symmetry.space_group_name_H-M   'P 1'
#
loop_
_entity.id
_entity.type
_entity.pdbx_description
1 polymer ?
#
loop_
_entity_poly.entity_id
_entity_poly.type
_entity_poly.pdbx_seq_one_letter_code
_entity_poly.pdbx_strand_id
1 'polypeptide(L)'
;MSGSATKSEKSCLSTLLINMMIQPLKEHLEKTTAEQDHVEQQVLADRSLKSLNFVQSVPEEYERSERQRDREKNKDFVHSPPIHNNTSVTVTDDKGNKKTGAPAGRLEEIKGGSRRSTKYAAEATAEHVGRSAKNLGMKSVVVEVKGSTYFGKKKAVIPSPRKGVGRKSLIMHIHDVTQLSHNGCRLPRKRRVQ
;
A
#
# COMPACT_ATOMS: atom_id res chain seq x y z
N MET A 1 61.91 42.21 34.29
CA MET A 1 62.32 40.79 34.36
C MET A 1 61.07 39.99 34.75
N SER A 2 60.17 39.68 33.82
CA SER A 2 60.19 38.47 32.97
C SER A 2 60.33 37.16 33.77
N GLY A 3 59.30 36.84 34.57
CA GLY A 3 59.05 35.48 35.03
C GLY A 3 58.34 34.69 33.93
N SER A 4 59.08 34.19 32.96
CA SER A 4 58.55 33.30 31.92
C SER A 4 58.19 31.96 32.55
N ALA A 5 56.89 31.64 32.63
CA ALA A 5 56.41 30.30 32.97
C ALA A 5 57.09 29.29 32.03
N THR A 6 57.79 28.33 32.63
CA THR A 6 58.59 27.34 31.92
C THR A 6 57.68 26.50 31.02
N LYS A 7 58.22 26.02 29.90
CA LYS A 7 57.49 25.28 28.85
C LYS A 7 56.73 24.05 29.38
N SER A 8 57.06 23.54 30.58
CA SER A 8 56.40 22.38 31.20
C SER A 8 55.06 22.72 31.86
N GLU A 9 54.89 23.91 32.45
CA GLU A 9 53.66 24.26 33.19
C GLU A 9 52.48 24.50 32.25
N LYS A 10 52.73 25.09 31.07
CA LYS A 10 51.72 25.26 30.02
C LYS A 10 51.33 23.95 29.34
N SER A 11 52.25 22.98 29.30
CA SER A 11 51.98 21.62 28.82
C SER A 11 50.98 20.91 29.74
N CYS A 12 51.22 20.95 31.05
CA CYS A 12 50.39 20.27 32.06
C CYS A 12 48.97 20.82 32.17
N LEU A 13 48.78 22.14 32.05
CA LEU A 13 47.44 22.74 32.06
C LEU A 13 46.63 22.40 30.79
N SER A 14 47.30 22.23 29.64
CA SER A 14 46.61 21.80 28.41
C SER A 14 46.14 20.34 28.49
N THR A 15 46.97 19.44 29.05
CA THR A 15 46.60 18.03 29.23
C THR A 15 45.52 17.84 30.29
N LEU A 16 45.49 18.67 31.33
CA LEU A 16 44.41 18.67 32.33
C LEU A 16 43.06 19.09 31.72
N LEU A 17 43.02 20.17 30.93
CA LEU A 17 41.78 20.60 30.24
C LEU A 17 41.29 19.59 29.21
N ILE A 18 42.21 18.96 28.46
CA ILE A 18 41.90 17.90 27.51
C ILE A 18 41.33 16.67 28.23
N ASN A 19 41.91 16.26 29.37
CA ASN A 19 41.39 15.14 30.15
C ASN A 19 40.02 15.43 30.79
N MET A 20 39.80 16.65 31.29
CA MET A 20 38.50 17.04 31.87
C MET A 20 37.35 17.07 30.84
N MET A 21 37.63 17.33 29.56
CA MET A 21 36.61 17.28 28.50
C MET A 21 36.42 15.89 27.89
N ILE A 22 37.46 15.05 27.85
CA ILE A 22 37.40 13.72 27.23
C ILE A 22 36.82 12.66 28.18
N GLN A 23 37.04 12.77 29.49
CA GLN A 23 36.51 11.83 30.48
C GLN A 23 34.98 11.62 30.42
N PRO A 24 34.13 12.67 30.41
CA PRO A 24 32.68 12.48 30.35
C PRO A 24 32.18 11.91 29.01
N LEU A 25 32.90 12.16 27.91
CA LEU A 25 32.58 11.59 26.60
C LEU A 25 32.91 10.09 26.50
N LYS A 26 33.99 9.64 27.14
CA LYS A 26 34.34 8.22 27.22
C LYS A 26 33.31 7.41 28.01
N GLU A 27 32.86 7.92 29.15
CA GLU A 27 31.83 7.26 29.96
C GLU A 27 30.47 7.18 29.24
N HIS A 28 30.11 8.18 28.43
CA HIS A 28 28.89 8.14 27.62
C HIS A 28 28.99 7.11 26.48
N LEU A 29 30.15 6.99 25.84
CA LEU A 29 30.38 6.00 24.79
C LEU A 29 30.28 4.56 25.33
N GLU A 30 30.88 4.30 26.51
CA GLU A 30 30.82 2.98 27.16
C GLU A 30 29.39 2.60 27.61
N LYS A 31 28.59 3.58 28.06
CA LYS A 31 27.17 3.35 28.39
C LYS A 31 26.33 3.03 27.15
N THR A 32 26.59 3.71 26.03
CA THR A 32 25.88 3.41 24.76
C THR A 32 26.25 2.04 24.18
N THR A 33 27.49 1.56 24.36
CA THR A 33 27.88 0.21 23.91
C THR A 33 27.28 -0.88 24.79
N ALA A 34 27.19 -0.67 26.11
CA ALA A 34 26.56 -1.64 27.01
C ALA A 34 25.03 -1.76 26.78
N GLU A 35 24.35 -0.66 26.45
CA GLU A 35 22.94 -0.70 26.05
C GLU A 35 22.74 -1.40 24.69
N GLN A 36 23.68 -1.23 23.75
CA GLN A 36 23.66 -1.92 22.45
C GLN A 36 23.87 -3.43 22.60
N ASP A 37 24.80 -3.88 23.45
CA ASP A 37 25.04 -5.31 23.71
C ASP A 37 23.83 -5.99 24.36
N HIS A 38 23.12 -5.30 25.27
CA HIS A 38 21.88 -5.82 25.87
C HIS A 38 20.74 -5.96 24.84
N VAL A 39 20.60 -5.00 23.92
CA VAL A 39 19.61 -5.08 22.83
C VAL A 39 19.96 -6.20 21.86
N GLU A 40 21.24 -6.38 21.50
CA GLU A 40 21.67 -7.49 20.65
C GLU A 40 21.48 -8.86 21.32
N GLN A 41 21.79 -8.98 22.62
CA GLN A 41 21.52 -10.20 23.39
C GLN A 41 20.02 -10.51 23.51
N GLN A 42 19.17 -9.49 23.68
CA GLN A 42 17.70 -9.66 23.64
C GLN A 42 17.21 -10.11 22.26
N VAL A 43 17.71 -9.50 21.17
CA VAL A 43 17.35 -9.89 19.79
C VAL A 43 17.81 -11.31 19.46
N LEU A 44 18.97 -11.74 19.97
CA LEU A 44 19.46 -13.12 19.83
C LEU A 44 18.65 -14.12 20.67
N ALA A 45 18.22 -13.74 21.89
CA ALA A 45 17.32 -14.55 22.71
C ALA A 45 15.93 -14.71 22.07
N ASP A 46 15.39 -13.64 21.48
CA ASP A 46 14.12 -13.68 20.74
C ASP A 46 14.20 -14.53 19.45
N ARG A 47 15.37 -14.61 18.81
CA ARG A 47 15.62 -15.54 17.69
C ARG A 47 15.70 -16.99 18.15
N SER A 48 16.29 -17.24 19.31
CA SER A 48 16.36 -18.57 19.93
C SER A 48 14.97 -19.08 20.35
N LEU A 49 14.15 -18.23 20.97
CA LEU A 49 12.78 -18.58 21.38
C LEU A 49 11.83 -18.83 20.21
N LYS A 50 12.08 -18.22 19.03
CA LYS A 50 11.33 -18.54 17.80
C LYS A 50 11.57 -19.97 17.32
N SER A 51 12.70 -20.59 17.66
CA SER A 51 13.00 -21.99 17.30
C SER A 51 12.33 -23.01 18.23
N LEU A 52 12.08 -22.64 19.50
CA LEU A 52 11.44 -23.50 20.50
C LEU A 52 9.91 -23.39 20.54
N ASN A 53 9.35 -22.37 19.89
CA ASN A 53 7.90 -22.13 19.82
C ASN A 53 7.24 -22.73 18.55
N PHE A 54 7.81 -23.80 17.98
CA PHE A 54 7.25 -24.50 16.81
C PHE A 54 5.79 -24.95 17.04
N VAL A 55 5.46 -25.38 18.26
CA VAL A 55 4.11 -25.84 18.62
C VAL A 55 3.13 -24.68 18.82
N GLN A 56 3.61 -23.48 19.18
CA GLN A 56 2.78 -22.27 19.30
C GLN A 56 2.62 -21.52 17.96
N SER A 57 3.57 -21.66 17.03
CA SER A 57 3.44 -21.12 15.66
C SER A 57 2.46 -21.93 14.81
N VAL A 58 2.36 -23.25 15.00
CA VAL A 58 1.43 -24.14 14.26
C VAL A 58 -0.05 -23.70 14.38
N PRO A 59 -0.62 -23.38 15.55
CA PRO A 59 -2.00 -22.90 15.65
C PRO A 59 -2.18 -21.51 15.04
N GLU A 60 -1.19 -20.60 15.13
CA GLU A 60 -1.29 -19.28 14.50
C GLU A 60 -1.25 -19.37 12.96
N GLU A 61 -0.39 -20.22 12.41
CA GLU A 61 -0.29 -20.49 10.97
C GLU A 61 -1.55 -21.17 10.44
N TYR A 62 -2.11 -22.14 11.17
CA TYR A 62 -3.35 -22.81 10.80
C TYR A 62 -4.54 -21.85 10.79
N GLU A 63 -4.70 -21.05 11.84
CA GLU A 63 -5.72 -19.99 11.94
C GLU A 63 -5.60 -18.95 10.81
N ARG A 64 -4.37 -18.58 10.47
CA ARG A 64 -4.09 -17.65 9.37
C ARG A 64 -4.45 -18.27 8.03
N SER A 65 -4.17 -19.56 7.84
CA SER A 65 -4.53 -20.32 6.64
C SER A 65 -6.05 -20.48 6.48
N GLU A 66 -6.80 -20.70 7.56
CA GLU A 66 -8.27 -20.81 7.53
C GLU A 66 -8.91 -19.45 7.21
N ARG A 67 -8.47 -18.38 7.88
CA ARG A 67 -8.95 -17.02 7.57
C ARG A 67 -8.64 -16.61 6.14
N GLN A 68 -7.55 -17.10 5.57
CA GLN A 68 -7.23 -16.88 4.16
C GLN A 68 -8.15 -17.69 3.24
N ARG A 69 -8.38 -18.97 3.53
CA ARG A 69 -9.32 -19.83 2.78
C ARG A 69 -10.76 -19.28 2.81
N ASP A 70 -11.23 -18.77 3.93
CA ASP A 70 -12.56 -18.18 4.04
C ASP A 70 -12.72 -16.88 3.24
N ARG A 71 -11.64 -16.11 3.12
CA ARG A 71 -11.59 -14.91 2.25
C ARG A 71 -11.59 -15.28 0.78
N GLU A 72 -10.88 -16.35 0.41
CA GLU A 72 -10.85 -16.87 -0.96
C GLU A 72 -12.22 -17.43 -1.40
N LYS A 73 -12.95 -18.06 -0.48
CA LYS A 73 -14.32 -18.54 -0.72
C LYS A 73 -15.33 -17.39 -0.85
N ASN A 74 -15.21 -16.34 -0.04
CA ASN A 74 -16.14 -15.20 -0.01
C ASN A 74 -15.52 -13.94 -0.63
N LYS A 75 -15.13 -14.05 -1.91
CA LYS A 75 -14.58 -12.94 -2.68
C LYS A 75 -15.64 -12.31 -3.59
N ASP A 76 -15.63 -10.98 -3.64
CA ASP A 76 -16.44 -10.21 -4.58
C ASP A 76 -15.57 -9.75 -5.75
N PHE A 77 -16.20 -9.50 -6.90
CA PHE A 77 -15.53 -9.05 -8.11
C PHE A 77 -15.86 -7.60 -8.39
N VAL A 78 -14.86 -6.81 -8.74
CA VAL A 78 -15.03 -5.44 -9.21
C VAL A 78 -14.69 -5.41 -10.68
N HIS A 79 -15.72 -5.28 -11.52
CA HIS A 79 -15.56 -5.10 -12.95
C HIS A 79 -15.49 -3.61 -13.28
N SER A 80 -14.43 -3.23 -13.98
CA SER A 80 -14.25 -1.88 -14.52
C SER A 80 -13.92 -1.96 -16.00
N PRO A 81 -14.90 -1.68 -16.89
CA PRO A 81 -14.64 -1.44 -18.31
C PRO A 81 -14.43 0.07 -18.56
N PRO A 82 -13.19 0.59 -18.52
CA PRO A 82 -12.90 1.95 -19.00
C PRO A 82 -13.14 2.04 -20.51
N ILE A 83 -14.25 2.66 -20.89
CA ILE A 83 -14.46 3.15 -22.26
C ILE A 83 -13.72 4.50 -22.38
N HIS A 84 -13.34 4.87 -23.60
CA HIS A 84 -12.61 6.12 -23.88
C HIS A 84 -13.29 7.34 -23.23
N ASN A 85 -14.61 7.44 -23.37
CA ASN A 85 -15.39 8.63 -22.99
C ASN A 85 -16.13 8.49 -21.66
N ASN A 86 -16.10 7.32 -21.02
CA ASN A 86 -16.82 7.06 -19.78
C ASN A 86 -16.14 5.97 -18.94
N THR A 87 -16.26 6.08 -17.62
CA THR A 87 -15.85 5.04 -16.68
C THR A 87 -17.08 4.51 -15.96
N SER A 88 -17.21 3.20 -15.84
CA SER A 88 -18.24 2.57 -15.02
C SER A 88 -17.60 1.50 -14.14
N VAL A 89 -18.05 1.41 -12.90
CA VAL A 89 -17.56 0.42 -11.94
C VAL A 89 -18.75 -0.37 -11.43
N THR A 90 -18.62 -1.69 -11.46
CA THR A 90 -19.67 -2.62 -11.00
C THR A 90 -19.05 -3.64 -10.06
N VAL A 91 -19.74 -3.90 -8.96
CA VAL A 91 -19.41 -4.93 -7.98
C VAL A 91 -20.38 -6.09 -8.14
N THR A 92 -19.85 -7.29 -8.20
CA THR A 92 -20.56 -8.55 -8.39
C THR A 92 -20.10 -9.60 -7.38
N ASP A 93 -20.93 -10.61 -7.18
CA ASP A 93 -20.55 -11.86 -6.51
C ASP A 93 -19.73 -12.75 -7.44
N ASP A 94 -19.11 -13.81 -6.89
CA ASP A 94 -18.43 -14.88 -7.65
C ASP A 94 -19.36 -15.57 -8.67
N LYS A 95 -20.67 -15.55 -8.43
CA LYS A 95 -21.70 -16.06 -9.36
C LYS A 95 -22.11 -15.06 -10.45
N GLY A 96 -21.54 -13.85 -10.46
CA GLY A 96 -21.88 -12.80 -11.43
C GLY A 96 -23.13 -11.96 -11.10
N ASN A 97 -23.74 -12.16 -9.93
CA ASN A 97 -24.87 -11.35 -9.48
C ASN A 97 -24.42 -9.94 -9.13
N LYS A 98 -25.08 -8.92 -9.67
CA LYS A 98 -24.73 -7.51 -9.42
C LYS A 98 -25.21 -7.06 -8.04
N LYS A 99 -24.27 -6.71 -7.17
CA LYS A 99 -24.54 -6.08 -5.87
C LYS A 99 -24.80 -4.58 -6.01
N THR A 100 -23.84 -3.87 -6.61
CA THR A 100 -23.92 -2.43 -6.79
C THR A 100 -23.10 -1.99 -7.99
N GLY A 101 -23.38 -0.81 -8.53
CA GLY A 101 -22.57 -0.25 -9.59
C GLY A 101 -23.07 1.10 -10.06
N ALA A 102 -22.16 1.91 -10.55
CA ALA A 102 -22.44 3.25 -11.04
C ALA A 102 -21.54 3.62 -12.23
N PRO A 103 -22.08 4.29 -13.25
CA PRO A 103 -21.26 5.03 -14.21
C PRO A 103 -20.82 6.37 -13.62
N ALA A 104 -19.75 6.96 -14.15
CA ALA A 104 -19.24 8.28 -13.74
C ALA A 104 -20.29 9.38 -13.90
N GLY A 105 -21.22 9.24 -14.85
CA GLY A 105 -22.32 10.18 -15.05
C GLY A 105 -23.38 10.20 -13.95
N ARG A 106 -23.37 9.26 -12.99
CA ARG A 106 -24.28 9.27 -11.84
C ARG A 106 -23.86 10.30 -10.77
N LEU A 107 -22.57 10.63 -10.70
CA LEU A 107 -22.04 11.61 -9.76
C LEU A 107 -22.36 13.03 -10.24
N GLU A 108 -22.91 13.86 -9.37
CA GLU A 108 -23.34 15.22 -9.71
C GLU A 108 -22.17 16.11 -10.14
N GLU A 109 -21.04 16.02 -9.46
CA GLU A 109 -19.80 16.78 -9.75
C GLU A 109 -19.20 16.46 -11.14
N ILE A 110 -19.52 15.28 -11.69
CA ILE A 110 -19.01 14.75 -12.95
C ILE A 110 -20.13 14.71 -14.01
N LYS A 111 -21.31 15.26 -13.66
CA LYS A 111 -22.49 15.34 -14.54
C LYS A 111 -22.21 16.37 -15.64
N GLY A 112 -21.64 15.89 -16.74
CA GLY A 112 -21.33 16.70 -17.93
C GLY A 112 -20.35 15.96 -18.85
N GLY A 113 -20.30 16.32 -20.12
CA GLY A 113 -19.60 15.54 -21.16
C GLY A 113 -18.11 15.32 -20.89
N SER A 114 -17.30 16.37 -21.00
CA SER A 114 -15.83 16.24 -21.04
C SER A 114 -15.20 15.61 -19.78
N ARG A 115 -15.73 15.95 -18.60
CA ARG A 115 -15.18 15.54 -17.30
C ARG A 115 -15.26 14.02 -17.05
N ARG A 116 -16.17 13.30 -17.72
CA ARG A 116 -16.34 11.83 -17.61
C ARG A 116 -15.14 11.03 -18.13
N SER A 117 -14.34 11.63 -18.99
CA SER A 117 -13.16 10.99 -19.58
C SER A 117 -11.90 11.08 -18.69
N THR A 118 -11.97 11.82 -17.58
CA THR A 118 -10.81 12.09 -16.72
C THR A 118 -10.46 10.92 -15.80
N LYS A 119 -9.20 10.88 -15.31
CA LYS A 119 -8.78 9.90 -14.27
C LYS A 119 -9.51 10.15 -12.95
N TYR A 120 -9.71 11.41 -12.60
CA TYR A 120 -10.45 11.81 -11.40
C TYR A 120 -11.87 11.23 -11.38
N ALA A 121 -12.58 11.29 -12.51
CA ALA A 121 -13.89 10.68 -12.62
C ALA A 121 -13.88 9.17 -12.32
N ALA A 122 -12.82 8.47 -12.75
CA ALA A 122 -12.65 7.05 -12.49
C ALA A 122 -12.43 6.75 -11.00
N GLU A 123 -11.59 7.55 -10.32
CA GLU A 123 -11.35 7.43 -8.88
C GLU A 123 -12.61 7.69 -8.07
N ALA A 124 -13.28 8.82 -8.33
CA ALA A 124 -14.50 9.21 -7.63
C ALA A 124 -15.63 8.18 -7.79
N THR A 125 -15.78 7.63 -9.00
CA THR A 125 -16.79 6.57 -9.27
C THR A 125 -16.47 5.30 -8.50
N ALA A 126 -15.21 4.86 -8.52
CA ALA A 126 -14.78 3.67 -7.82
C ALA A 126 -14.89 3.81 -6.30
N GLU A 127 -14.59 4.99 -5.77
CA GLU A 127 -14.76 5.30 -4.36
C GLU A 127 -16.24 5.30 -3.95
N HIS A 128 -17.10 5.96 -4.72
CA HIS A 128 -18.54 5.97 -4.47
C HIS A 128 -19.13 4.55 -4.45
N VAL A 129 -18.81 3.74 -5.47
CA VAL A 129 -19.25 2.34 -5.53
C VAL A 129 -18.68 1.52 -4.37
N GLY A 130 -17.41 1.76 -3.98
CA GLY A 130 -16.80 1.14 -2.81
C GLY A 130 -17.55 1.47 -1.50
N ARG A 131 -17.96 2.73 -1.31
CA ARG A 131 -18.78 3.14 -0.14
C ARG A 131 -20.13 2.43 -0.14
N SER A 132 -20.82 2.33 -1.28
CA SER A 132 -22.07 1.59 -1.38
C SER A 132 -21.89 0.09 -1.12
N ALA A 133 -20.82 -0.51 -1.64
CA ALA A 133 -20.52 -1.94 -1.47
C ALA A 133 -20.13 -2.29 -0.03
N LYS A 134 -19.52 -1.36 0.71
CA LYS A 134 -19.24 -1.51 2.14
C LYS A 134 -20.51 -1.79 2.95
N ASN A 135 -21.60 -1.08 2.63
CA ASN A 135 -22.88 -1.27 3.30
C ASN A 135 -23.51 -2.64 2.99
N LEU A 136 -23.13 -3.25 1.86
CA LEU A 136 -23.54 -4.58 1.44
C LEU A 136 -22.61 -5.70 1.97
N GLY A 137 -21.63 -5.37 2.82
CA GLY A 137 -20.78 -6.37 3.48
C GLY A 137 -19.56 -6.84 2.68
N MET A 138 -19.15 -6.12 1.63
CA MET A 138 -17.96 -6.46 0.84
C MET A 138 -16.67 -6.36 1.67
N LYS A 139 -15.87 -7.43 1.70
CA LYS A 139 -14.62 -7.52 2.49
C LYS A 139 -13.40 -7.83 1.60
N SER A 140 -13.47 -8.93 0.86
CA SER A 140 -12.41 -9.38 -0.04
C SER A 140 -12.81 -9.08 -1.48
N VAL A 141 -11.88 -8.52 -2.26
CA VAL A 141 -12.18 -8.09 -3.63
C VAL A 141 -11.11 -8.56 -4.61
N VAL A 142 -11.57 -9.08 -5.75
CA VAL A 142 -10.79 -9.29 -6.96
C VAL A 142 -11.15 -8.19 -7.96
N VAL A 143 -10.14 -7.49 -8.46
CA VAL A 143 -10.36 -6.38 -9.40
C VAL A 143 -10.12 -6.86 -10.83
N GLU A 144 -11.15 -6.79 -11.66
CA GLU A 144 -11.09 -7.09 -13.08
C GLU A 144 -11.18 -5.82 -13.91
N VAL A 145 -10.15 -5.58 -14.70
CA VAL A 145 -10.05 -4.41 -15.55
C VAL A 145 -10.18 -4.82 -17.00
N LYS A 146 -11.10 -4.21 -17.75
CA LYS A 146 -11.36 -4.53 -19.16
C LYS A 146 -11.10 -3.35 -20.09
N GLY A 147 -10.33 -3.56 -21.15
CA GLY A 147 -10.24 -2.64 -22.29
C GLY A 147 -8.85 -2.12 -22.57
N SER A 148 -8.62 -1.69 -23.81
CA SER A 148 -7.31 -1.22 -24.30
C SER A 148 -6.95 0.21 -23.89
N THR A 149 -7.90 0.96 -23.32
CA THR A 149 -7.78 2.43 -23.23
C THR A 149 -7.21 2.90 -21.88
N TYR A 150 -6.17 3.75 -21.97
CA TYR A 150 -5.36 4.44 -20.95
C TYR A 150 -5.06 3.67 -19.64
N PHE A 151 -3.81 3.20 -19.54
CA PHE A 151 -3.18 2.74 -18.29
C PHE A 151 -3.44 3.67 -17.09
N GLY A 152 -3.54 4.98 -17.33
CA GLY A 152 -3.84 5.96 -16.30
C GLY A 152 -5.21 5.80 -15.64
N LYS A 153 -6.28 5.44 -16.38
CA LYS A 153 -7.60 5.18 -15.78
C LYS A 153 -7.60 3.85 -15.02
N LYS A 154 -6.97 2.82 -15.59
CA LYS A 154 -6.82 1.51 -14.93
C LYS A 154 -6.12 1.67 -13.58
N LYS A 155 -4.98 2.35 -13.56
CA LYS A 155 -4.19 2.65 -12.35
C LYS A 155 -5.00 3.43 -11.30
N ALA A 156 -5.86 4.34 -11.72
CA ALA A 156 -6.72 5.12 -10.85
C ALA A 156 -7.83 4.27 -10.21
N VAL A 157 -8.47 3.37 -10.97
CA VAL A 157 -9.55 2.53 -10.45
C VAL A 157 -9.06 1.45 -9.50
N ILE A 158 -7.93 0.78 -9.76
CA ILE A 158 -7.45 -0.36 -8.96
C ILE A 158 -7.41 -0.10 -7.44
N PRO A 159 -6.79 0.98 -6.93
CA PRO A 159 -6.73 1.24 -5.50
C PRO A 159 -7.97 1.95 -4.94
N SER A 160 -8.84 2.51 -5.78
CA SER A 160 -9.90 3.43 -5.35
C SER A 160 -11.04 2.78 -4.56
N PRO A 161 -11.51 1.55 -4.86
CA PRO A 161 -12.53 0.88 -4.05
C PRO A 161 -12.10 0.74 -2.58
N ARG A 162 -10.80 0.51 -2.33
CA ARG A 162 -10.23 0.40 -0.98
C ARG A 162 -10.41 1.69 -0.19
N LYS A 163 -10.33 2.86 -0.83
CA LYS A 163 -10.55 4.17 -0.17
C LYS A 163 -11.99 4.28 0.34
N GLY A 164 -12.97 3.77 -0.42
CA GLY A 164 -14.39 3.82 -0.05
C GLY A 164 -14.81 2.80 1.02
N VAL A 165 -14.25 1.59 0.99
CA VAL A 165 -14.59 0.51 1.95
C VAL A 165 -13.84 0.65 3.28
N GLY A 166 -12.62 1.21 3.24
CA GLY A 166 -11.73 1.41 4.39
C GLY A 166 -10.65 0.32 4.51
N ARG A 167 -9.76 0.46 5.51
CA ARG A 167 -8.59 -0.42 5.74
C ARG A 167 -8.89 -1.91 5.86
N LYS A 168 -10.14 -2.28 6.13
CA LYS A 168 -10.59 -3.67 6.29
C LYS A 168 -10.72 -4.44 4.97
N SER A 169 -10.86 -3.75 3.84
CA SER A 169 -10.96 -4.43 2.55
C SER A 169 -9.59 -4.72 1.96
N LEU A 170 -9.39 -5.99 1.60
CA LEU A 170 -8.17 -6.49 0.97
C LEU A 170 -8.44 -6.72 -0.52
N ILE A 171 -7.59 -6.13 -1.36
CA ILE A 171 -7.51 -6.47 -2.79
C ILE A 171 -6.68 -7.75 -2.87
N MET A 172 -7.28 -8.84 -3.34
CA MET A 172 -6.61 -10.15 -3.43
C MET A 172 -5.80 -10.26 -4.72
N HIS A 173 -6.48 -10.07 -5.84
CA HIS A 173 -5.90 -10.20 -7.18
C HIS A 173 -6.36 -9.05 -8.08
N ILE A 174 -5.51 -8.72 -9.05
CA ILE A 174 -5.81 -7.77 -10.12
C ILE A 174 -5.67 -8.54 -11.43
N HIS A 175 -6.77 -8.68 -12.17
CA HIS A 175 -6.80 -9.33 -13.47
C HIS A 175 -7.08 -8.31 -14.57
N ASP A 176 -6.31 -8.37 -15.67
CA ASP A 176 -6.65 -7.68 -16.90
C ASP A 176 -7.40 -8.65 -17.82
N VAL A 177 -8.70 -8.41 -18.00
CA VAL A 177 -9.60 -9.22 -18.82
C VAL A 177 -9.86 -8.58 -20.19
N THR A 178 -8.90 -7.80 -20.68
CA THR A 178 -8.96 -7.21 -22.03
C THR A 178 -8.89 -8.29 -23.09
N GLN A 179 -10.01 -8.54 -23.77
CA GLN A 179 -10.13 -9.51 -24.85
C GLN A 179 -9.34 -9.04 -26.09
N LEU A 180 -8.43 -9.88 -26.59
CA LEU A 180 -7.77 -9.69 -27.88
C LEU A 180 -8.55 -10.43 -28.96
N SER A 181 -8.88 -9.76 -30.06
CA SER A 181 -9.58 -10.39 -31.18
C SER A 181 -8.61 -11.19 -32.04
N HIS A 182 -8.84 -12.50 -32.19
CA HIS A 182 -8.13 -13.34 -33.15
C HIS A 182 -8.69 -13.13 -34.56
N ASN A 183 -8.29 -12.05 -35.23
CA ASN A 183 -8.73 -11.64 -36.57
C ASN A 183 -10.28 -11.67 -36.72
N GLY A 184 -10.94 -10.57 -36.33
CA GLY A 184 -12.41 -10.47 -36.32
C GLY A 184 -12.96 -9.42 -37.30
N CYS A 185 -13.98 -8.69 -36.85
CA CYS A 185 -14.63 -7.64 -37.64
C CYS A 185 -13.66 -6.54 -38.09
N ARG A 186 -13.83 -6.05 -39.31
CA ARG A 186 -13.08 -4.91 -39.85
C ARG A 186 -13.33 -3.66 -38.99
N LEU A 187 -12.25 -3.03 -38.51
CA LEU A 187 -12.34 -1.77 -37.76
C LEU A 187 -12.98 -0.65 -38.61
N PRO A 188 -13.73 0.27 -37.98
CA PRO A 188 -14.30 1.41 -38.69
C PRO A 188 -13.20 2.29 -39.31
N ARG A 189 -13.53 2.95 -40.42
CA ARG A 189 -12.62 3.87 -41.10
C ARG A 189 -12.14 4.96 -40.12
N LYS A 190 -10.84 5.27 -40.14
CA LYS A 190 -10.27 6.35 -39.33
C LYS A 190 -11.03 7.66 -39.59
N ARG A 191 -11.39 8.36 -38.52
CA ARG A 191 -12.07 9.66 -38.61
C ARG A 191 -11.13 10.67 -39.29
N ARG A 192 -11.66 11.47 -40.22
CA ARG A 192 -10.95 12.62 -40.78
C ARG A 192 -11.06 13.75 -39.77
N VAL A 193 -9.99 14.00 -39.03
CA VAL A 193 -9.88 15.09 -38.07
C VAL A 193 -8.78 16.00 -38.60
N GLN A 194 -9.06 17.31 -38.61
CA GLN A 194 -8.05 18.32 -38.95
C GLN A 194 -6.96 18.35 -37.89
#